data_AF-A0AAJ2KFA2-F1
#
_entry.id   AF-A0AAJ2KFA2-F1
#
_cell.length_a   1.000
_cell.length_b   1.000
_cell.length_c   1.000
_cell.angle_alpha   90.00
_cell.angle_beta   90.00
_cell.angle_gamma   90.00
#
_symmetry.space_group_name_H-M   'P 1'
#
loop_
_entity.id
_entity.type
_entity.pdbx_description
1 polymer ?
#
loop_
_entity_poly.entity_id
_entity_poly.type
_entity_poly.pdbx_seq_one_letter_code
_entity_poly.pdbx_strand_id
1 'polypeptide(L)'
;MSVVTQLQPNLTRADFLNFWSGRPSAEKPVSDFDSAAVISHHIDSCVKGSGCHYELYEARLLRTLRQEFDSLPRDHRIEFQQALILREIRIDDEAIDEAECMAEIHREQA
;
A
#
# COMPACT_ATOMS: atom_id res chain seq x y z
N MET A 1 -0.37 41.77 -21.23
CA MET A 1 -1.55 40.90 -20.98
C MET A 1 -1.04 39.69 -20.23
N SER A 2 -1.18 39.68 -18.90
CA SER A 2 -0.74 38.54 -18.07
C SER A 2 -1.97 37.73 -17.68
N VAL A 3 -2.03 36.49 -18.15
CA VAL A 3 -3.05 35.52 -17.74
C VAL A 3 -2.59 34.92 -16.42
N VAL A 4 -3.20 35.34 -15.32
CA VAL A 4 -3.04 34.69 -14.02
C VAL A 4 -3.91 33.45 -14.04
N THR A 5 -3.29 32.30 -14.30
CA THR A 5 -3.96 30.99 -14.18
C THR A 5 -4.25 30.75 -12.69
N GLN A 6 -5.49 30.96 -12.27
CA GLN A 6 -5.96 30.56 -10.96
C GLN A 6 -6.03 29.03 -10.90
N LEU A 7 -5.02 28.41 -10.27
CA LEU A 7 -5.12 27.05 -9.75
C LEU A 7 -6.12 27.06 -8.59
N GLN A 8 -7.30 26.48 -8.79
CA GLN A 8 -8.14 26.05 -7.67
C GLN A 8 -7.94 24.54 -7.46
N PRO A 9 -7.42 24.10 -6.30
CA PRO A 9 -7.57 22.73 -5.86
C PRO A 9 -8.47 22.74 -4.62
N ASN A 10 -9.76 23.08 -4.78
CA ASN A 10 -10.69 22.95 -3.68
C ASN A 10 -11.31 21.55 -3.74
N LEU A 11 -10.55 20.56 -3.26
CA LEU A 11 -11.12 19.29 -2.79
C LEU A 11 -12.29 19.65 -1.87
N THR A 12 -13.50 19.28 -2.27
CA THR A 12 -14.68 19.66 -1.48
C THR A 12 -14.73 18.80 -0.22
N ARG A 13 -15.40 19.30 0.82
CA ARG A 13 -15.67 18.48 2.02
C ARG A 13 -16.40 17.18 1.67
N ALA A 14 -17.19 17.17 0.60
CA ALA A 14 -17.84 15.98 0.08
C ALA A 14 -16.83 14.99 -0.52
N ASP A 15 -15.81 15.45 -1.23
CA ASP A 15 -14.74 14.59 -1.76
C ASP A 15 -13.91 14.00 -0.62
N PHE A 16 -13.60 14.79 0.40
CA PHE A 16 -12.93 14.32 1.62
C PHE A 16 -13.80 13.29 2.36
N LEU A 17 -15.10 13.56 2.51
CA LEU A 17 -16.01 12.64 3.16
C LEU A 17 -16.21 11.36 2.34
N ASN A 18 -16.25 11.41 1.01
CA ASN A 18 -16.34 10.23 0.14
C ASN A 18 -15.07 9.38 0.20
N PHE A 19 -13.90 10.04 0.27
CA PHE A 19 -12.63 9.35 0.48
C PHE A 19 -12.60 8.60 1.83
N TRP A 20 -13.11 9.21 2.90
CA TRP A 20 -13.14 8.62 4.24
C TRP A 20 -14.36 7.72 4.52
N SER A 21 -15.49 7.92 3.85
CA SER A 21 -16.72 7.12 3.93
C SER A 21 -16.70 5.90 3.02
N GLY A 22 -15.63 5.74 2.22
CA GLY A 22 -15.23 4.46 1.63
C GLY A 22 -14.92 3.37 2.67
N ARG A 23 -15.13 3.61 3.97
CA ARG A 23 -15.32 2.54 4.94
C ARG A 23 -16.45 1.63 4.44
N PRO A 24 -16.24 0.30 4.42
CA PRO A 24 -17.23 -0.62 3.89
C PRO A 24 -18.54 -0.40 4.65
N SER A 25 -19.56 0.10 3.92
CA SER A 25 -20.93 0.04 4.38
C SER A 25 -21.20 -1.42 4.75
N ALA A 26 -21.88 -1.67 5.87
CA ALA A 26 -22.35 -3.01 6.24
C ALA A 26 -23.28 -3.63 5.18
N GLU A 27 -23.60 -2.89 4.11
CA GLU A 27 -24.36 -3.31 2.94
C GLU A 27 -23.49 -3.65 1.70
N LYS A 28 -22.15 -3.53 1.76
CA LYS A 28 -21.31 -4.03 0.66
C LYS A 28 -21.55 -5.55 0.59
N PRO A 29 -21.95 -6.14 -0.56
CA PRO A 29 -21.95 -7.58 -0.69
C PRO A 29 -20.57 -8.06 -0.26
N VAL A 30 -20.52 -9.14 0.52
CA VAL A 30 -19.25 -9.78 0.92
C VAL A 30 -18.52 -10.09 -0.38
N SER A 31 -17.62 -9.19 -0.77
CA SER A 31 -16.64 -9.44 -1.79
C SER A 31 -15.81 -10.57 -1.22
N ASP A 32 -15.72 -11.69 -1.94
CA ASP A 32 -14.88 -12.84 -1.53
C ASP A 32 -13.41 -12.41 -1.32
N PHE A 33 -13.02 -11.25 -1.87
CA PHE A 33 -11.73 -10.65 -1.66
C PHE A 33 -11.70 -9.83 -0.37
N ASP A 34 -10.97 -10.32 0.63
CA ASP A 34 -10.62 -9.62 1.86
C ASP A 34 -9.18 -9.10 1.79
N SER A 35 -9.04 -7.82 1.45
CA SER A 35 -7.74 -7.13 1.36
C SER A 35 -6.93 -7.21 2.66
N ALA A 36 -7.61 -7.24 3.82
CA ALA A 36 -6.94 -7.31 5.12
C ALA A 36 -6.31 -8.70 5.34
N ALA A 37 -7.03 -9.77 5.00
CA ALA A 37 -6.52 -11.13 5.08
C ALA A 37 -5.33 -11.36 4.15
N VAL A 38 -5.38 -10.83 2.92
CA VAL A 38 -4.27 -10.93 1.96
C VAL A 38 -3.00 -10.25 2.49
N ILE A 39 -3.11 -9.01 2.99
CA ILE A 39 -1.96 -8.29 3.56
C ILE A 39 -1.38 -9.05 4.76
N SER A 40 -2.23 -9.53 5.68
CA SER A 40 -1.77 -10.31 6.84
C SER A 40 -1.06 -11.60 6.42
N HIS A 41 -1.54 -12.29 5.39
CA HIS A 41 -0.91 -13.50 4.86
C HIS A 41 0.51 -13.22 4.32
N HIS A 42 0.69 -12.10 3.61
CA HIS A 42 2.00 -11.69 3.11
C HIS A 42 2.95 -11.30 4.24
N ILE A 43 2.45 -10.59 5.27
CA ILE A 43 3.23 -10.27 6.47
C ILE A 43 3.73 -11.56 7.14
N ASP A 44 2.83 -12.49 7.44
CA ASP A 44 3.19 -13.75 8.10
C ASP A 44 4.21 -14.56 7.30
N SER A 45 4.07 -14.57 5.97
CA SER A 45 4.99 -15.26 5.07
C SER A 45 6.36 -14.59 5.04
N CYS A 46 6.41 -13.26 5.02
CA CYS A 46 7.67 -12.51 5.03
C CYS A 46 8.38 -12.59 6.38
N VAL A 47 7.66 -12.56 7.50
CA VAL A 47 8.23 -12.76 8.85
C VAL A 47 8.92 -14.12 8.95
N LYS A 48 8.25 -15.20 8.52
CA LYS A 48 8.83 -16.55 8.52
C LYS A 48 10.09 -16.67 7.65
N GLY A 49 10.12 -15.93 6.53
CA GLY A 49 11.22 -15.98 5.59
C GLY A 49 12.42 -15.08 5.91
N SER A 50 12.27 -14.12 6.83
CA SER A 50 13.27 -13.07 7.09
C SER A 50 13.87 -13.14 8.49
N GLY A 51 13.28 -13.92 9.40
CA GLY A 51 13.82 -14.12 10.74
C GLY A 51 13.81 -12.82 11.56
N CYS A 52 14.98 -12.44 12.09
CA CYS A 52 15.18 -11.21 12.87
C CYS A 52 15.74 -10.03 12.04
N HIS A 53 15.91 -10.18 10.73
CA HIS A 53 16.41 -9.13 9.86
C HIS A 53 15.25 -8.28 9.33
N TYR A 54 15.06 -7.12 9.95
CA TYR A 54 13.95 -6.22 9.62
C TYR A 54 14.06 -5.66 8.20
N GLU A 55 15.27 -5.35 7.75
CA GLU A 55 15.58 -4.75 6.46
C GLU A 55 15.25 -5.72 5.32
N LEU A 56 15.57 -7.01 5.50
CA LEU A 56 15.20 -8.06 4.56
C LEU A 56 13.69 -8.31 4.54
N TYR A 57 13.05 -8.22 5.71
CA TYR A 57 11.60 -8.34 5.84
C TYR A 57 10.88 -7.22 5.09
N GLU A 58 11.29 -5.98 5.31
CA GLU A 58 10.65 -4.79 4.76
C GLU A 58 10.75 -4.77 3.23
N ALA A 59 11.96 -4.92 2.67
CA ALA A 59 12.15 -4.98 1.22
C ALA A 59 11.31 -6.09 0.57
N ARG A 60 11.30 -7.28 1.18
CA ARG A 60 10.54 -8.43 0.67
C ARG A 60 9.03 -8.21 0.76
N LEU A 61 8.55 -7.63 1.85
CA LEU A 61 7.14 -7.33 2.05
C LEU A 61 6.65 -6.33 1.00
N LEU A 62 7.33 -5.20 0.86
CA LEU A 62 6.91 -4.14 -0.06
C LEU A 62 6.86 -4.63 -1.51
N ARG A 63 7.89 -5.39 -1.93
CA ARG A 63 7.93 -6.01 -3.26
C ARG A 63 6.79 -7.00 -3.49
N THR A 64 6.49 -7.84 -2.51
CA THR A 64 5.44 -8.84 -2.62
C THR A 64 4.05 -8.18 -2.67
N LEU A 65 3.83 -7.17 -1.83
CA LEU A 65 2.58 -6.40 -1.84
C LEU A 65 2.39 -5.61 -3.14
N ARG A 66 3.48 -5.12 -3.75
CA ARG A 66 3.42 -4.47 -5.05
C ARG A 66 3.03 -5.45 -6.16
N GLN A 67 3.64 -6.63 -6.18
CA GLN A 67 3.29 -7.69 -7.12
C GLN A 67 1.82 -8.12 -6.99
N GLU A 68 1.32 -8.22 -5.76
CA GLU A 68 -0.08 -8.51 -5.50
C GLU A 68 -0.98 -7.38 -6.02
N PHE A 69 -0.65 -6.12 -5.71
CA PHE A 69 -1.40 -4.98 -6.23
C PHE A 69 -1.49 -4.98 -7.77
N ASP A 70 -0.40 -5.30 -8.46
CA ASP A 70 -0.34 -5.37 -9.92
C ASP A 70 -1.09 -6.58 -10.50
N SER A 71 -1.22 -7.68 -9.74
CA SER A 71 -1.98 -8.87 -10.15
C SER A 71 -3.49 -8.72 -9.98
N LEU A 72 -3.92 -7.82 -9.08
CA LEU A 72 -5.34 -7.65 -8.74
C LEU A 72 -6.16 -6.97 -9.86
N PRO A 73 -7.44 -7.35 -10.02
CA PRO A 73 -8.41 -6.60 -10.80
C PRO A 73 -8.61 -5.17 -10.28
N ARG A 74 -9.00 -4.24 -11.16
CA ARG A 74 -9.15 -2.81 -10.83
C ARG A 74 -10.03 -2.54 -9.60
N ASP A 75 -11.11 -3.31 -9.45
CA ASP A 75 -12.06 -3.13 -8.35
C ASP A 75 -11.44 -3.52 -7.00
N HIS A 76 -10.60 -4.54 -6.98
CA HIS A 76 -9.87 -5.00 -5.79
C HIS A 76 -8.62 -4.15 -5.49
N ARG A 77 -8.01 -3.52 -6.50
CA ARG A 77 -6.86 -2.61 -6.30
C ARG A 77 -7.21 -1.43 -5.40
N ILE A 78 -8.38 -0.83 -5.57
CA ILE A 78 -8.80 0.32 -4.75
C ILE A 78 -8.95 -0.12 -3.30
N GLU A 79 -9.59 -1.27 -3.06
CA GLU A 79 -9.79 -1.80 -1.71
C GLU A 79 -8.47 -2.19 -1.06
N PHE A 80 -7.57 -2.81 -1.82
CA PHE A 80 -6.23 -3.16 -1.37
C PHE A 80 -5.40 -1.91 -1.04
N GLN A 81 -5.45 -0.88 -1.88
CA GLN A 81 -4.76 0.39 -1.65
C GLN A 81 -5.29 1.11 -0.40
N GLN A 82 -6.61 1.12 -0.18
CA GLN A 82 -7.21 1.63 1.05
C GLN A 82 -6.72 0.84 2.27
N ALA A 83 -6.66 -0.49 2.17
CA ALA A 83 -6.17 -1.35 3.24
C ALA A 83 -4.68 -1.15 3.56
N LEU A 84 -3.86 -0.81 2.57
CA LEU A 84 -2.46 -0.43 2.75
C LEU A 84 -2.32 0.95 3.43
N ILE A 85 -3.08 1.95 3.00
CA ILE A 85 -3.10 3.30 3.60
C ILE A 85 -3.49 3.22 5.07
N LEU A 86 -4.50 2.42 5.42
CA LEU A 86 -4.93 2.21 6.80
C LEU A 86 -3.85 1.56 7.69
N ARG A 87 -2.88 0.88 7.08
CA ARG A 87 -1.74 0.25 7.75
C ARG A 87 -0.44 1.06 7.63
N GLU A 88 -0.51 2.25 7.04
CA GLU A 88 0.63 3.14 6.78
C GLU A 88 1.74 2.48 5.93
N ILE A 89 1.38 1.53 5.06
CA ILE A 89 2.33 0.83 4.18
C ILE A 89 2.39 1.55 2.83
N ARG A 90 3.58 1.96 2.41
CA ARG A 90 3.86 2.55 1.09
C ARG A 90 4.48 1.50 0.17
N ILE A 91 3.89 1.32 -1.03
CA ILE A 91 4.38 0.40 -2.07
C ILE A 91 4.75 1.14 -3.37
N ASP A 92 5.16 2.41 -3.22
CA ASP A 92 5.70 3.20 -4.33
C ASP A 92 7.14 2.79 -4.63
N ASP A 93 7.61 3.11 -5.84
CA ASP A 93 8.92 2.66 -6.32
C ASP A 93 10.05 3.22 -5.45
N GLU A 94 9.89 4.45 -4.92
CA GLU A 94 10.83 5.09 -4.00
C GLU A 94 10.98 4.31 -2.68
N ALA A 95 9.86 3.94 -2.03
CA ALA A 95 9.89 3.17 -0.79
C ALA A 95 10.46 1.76 -0.99
N ILE A 96 10.24 1.15 -2.15
CA ILE A 96 10.82 -0.15 -2.49
C ILE A 96 12.33 -0.02 -2.68
N ASP A 97 12.79 0.97 -3.44
CA ASP A 97 14.21 1.22 -3.70
C ASP A 97 14.98 1.54 -2.40
N GLU A 98 14.39 2.34 -1.51
CA GLU A 98 14.95 2.62 -0.18
C GLU A 98 15.11 1.35 0.66
N ALA A 99 14.07 0.52 0.72
CA ALA A 99 14.11 -0.73 1.49
C ALA A 99 15.11 -1.74 0.89
N GLU A 100 15.17 -1.87 -0.43
CA GLU A 100 16.15 -2.74 -1.12
C GLU A 100 17.59 -2.26 -0.88
N CYS A 101 17.85 -0.95 -0.94
CA CYS A 101 19.15 -0.37 -0.62
C CYS A 101 19.59 -0.69 0.82
N MET A 102 18.70 -0.52 1.80
CA MET A 102 18.99 -0.85 3.20
C MET A 102 19.28 -2.35 3.40
N ALA A 103 18.54 -3.21 2.70
CA ALA A 103 18.77 -4.65 2.72
C ALA A 103 20.13 -5.05 2.11
N GLU A 104 20.58 -4.37 1.06
CA GLU A 104 21.90 -4.58 0.44
C GLU A 104 23.04 -4.18 1.38
N ILE A 105 22.94 -3.02 2.03
CA ILE A 105 23.92 -2.56 3.03
C ILE A 105 24.11 -3.60 4.14
N HIS A 106 23.02 -4.19 4.65
CA HIS A 106 23.12 -5.21 5.68
C HIS A 106 23.81 -6.48 5.15
N ARG A 107 23.57 -6.90 3.90
CA ARG A 107 24.25 -8.07 3.31
C ARG A 107 25.75 -7.86 3.14
N GLU A 108 26.19 -6.63 2.85
CA GLU A 108 27.62 -6.31 2.72
C GLU A 108 28.34 -6.27 4.08
N GLN A 109 27.60 -6.07 5.17
CA GLN A 109 28.13 -5.97 6.54
C GLN A 109 28.09 -7.28 7.33
N ALA A 110 27.38 -8.31 6.84
CA ALA A 110 27.21 -9.61 7.49
C ALA A 110 28.21 -10.66 6.99
#